data_AF-A0A7J4ML69-F1
#
_entry.id   AF-A0A7J4ML69-F1
#
_cell.length_a   1.000
_cell.length_b   1.000
_cell.length_c   1.000
_cell.angle_alpha   90.00
_cell.angle_beta   90.00
_cell.angle_gamma   90.00
#
_symmetry.space_group_name_H-M   'P 1'
#
loop_
_entity.id
_entity.type
_entity.pdbx_description
1 polymer ?
#
loop_
_entity_poly.entity_id
_entity_poly.type
_entity_poly.pdbx_seq_one_letter_code
_entity_poly.pdbx_strand_id
1 'polypeptide(L)'
;MTNWESLTVAQLKEECNIRGLKIGGKKADLVARLGNYSAQNDVLDAEMFDDFEPSGGEGIVERIKQLPVSVLAVIGIMLIGTMGGTVLYGDDLIEWIQGEPDYQLIEFDSTSARGYAQSLVDLGHPEWEGRMSGTIEEHNTAEFIKANFSSMGIPSTIEDFDVPMFVIDEEPELGICQAGDVGETFPAFACGATDINADFINFEHRSDFVLQGYSGSSFIRYVDDIDVVDLGTGNETADWTSGAGAVVLIHMTEETESNTALFKRASENDVEGLILINERQNCDDLVSGDCVPYFKTVDISAIDNIPIDMGFIMVSQSVGQTLIDNVINQDGRLQFMTYVENAGEATVKVPCGIIQGESDSLIIIGAHHDTVYMAQGAVDDSSGTATVLEMARQFGLIESQMGKPKHTIYFCTWGGEEEGLFGSTAWVDKHRNNLYENLRLYINLDMNHVDAERNSGVT
;
A
#
# COMPACT_ATOMS: atom_id res chain seq x y z
N MET A 1 1.34 -26.65 -18.71
CA MET A 1 0.62 -26.10 -19.91
C MET A 1 -0.76 -26.73 -20.10
N THR A 2 -1.81 -25.93 -19.98
CA THR A 2 -3.23 -26.33 -20.13
C THR A 2 -3.61 -26.50 -21.60
N ASN A 3 -4.31 -27.60 -21.96
CA ASN A 3 -4.78 -27.83 -23.32
C ASN A 3 -6.12 -27.12 -23.61
N TRP A 4 -6.04 -25.85 -24.02
CA TRP A 4 -7.18 -24.97 -24.29
C TRP A 4 -8.14 -25.49 -25.39
N GLU A 5 -7.67 -26.31 -26.34
CA GLU A 5 -8.51 -26.83 -27.43
C GLU A 5 -9.63 -27.77 -26.94
N SER A 6 -9.42 -28.39 -25.77
CA SER A 6 -10.35 -29.34 -25.17
C SER A 6 -11.59 -28.69 -24.52
N LEU A 7 -11.52 -27.39 -24.20
CA LEU A 7 -12.59 -26.68 -23.49
C LEU A 7 -13.75 -26.28 -24.40
N THR A 8 -14.94 -26.08 -23.83
CA THR A 8 -16.10 -25.54 -24.57
C THR A 8 -15.97 -24.03 -24.78
N VAL A 9 -16.77 -23.46 -25.70
CA VAL A 9 -16.75 -22.00 -25.95
C VAL A 9 -17.13 -21.19 -24.71
N ALA A 10 -18.06 -21.70 -23.89
CA ALA A 10 -18.46 -21.03 -22.65
C ALA A 10 -17.30 -20.99 -21.65
N GLN A 11 -16.62 -22.11 -21.44
CA GLN A 11 -15.44 -22.20 -20.58
C GLN A 11 -14.30 -21.31 -21.08
N LEU A 12 -14.04 -21.29 -22.39
CA LEU A 12 -13.00 -20.41 -22.96
C LEU A 12 -13.30 -18.92 -22.78
N LYS A 13 -14.58 -18.52 -22.81
CA LYS A 13 -14.97 -17.13 -22.51
C LYS A 13 -14.79 -16.80 -21.04
N GLU A 14 -15.11 -17.74 -20.15
CA GLU A 14 -14.91 -17.57 -18.71
C GLU A 14 -13.41 -17.42 -18.39
N GLU A 15 -12.56 -18.29 -18.93
CA GLU A 15 -11.11 -18.20 -18.75
C GLU A 15 -10.53 -16.90 -19.34
N CYS A 16 -11.10 -16.38 -20.44
CA CYS A 16 -10.74 -15.06 -20.97
C CYS A 16 -11.18 -13.95 -20.01
N ASN A 17 -12.40 -14.00 -19.48
CA ASN A 17 -12.95 -12.99 -18.58
C ASN A 17 -12.13 -12.89 -17.28
N ILE A 18 -11.80 -14.02 -16.67
CA ILE A 18 -10.95 -14.12 -15.48
C ILE A 18 -9.58 -13.45 -15.69
N ARG A 19 -9.06 -13.49 -16.92
CA ARG A 19 -7.72 -12.96 -17.28
C ARG A 19 -7.78 -11.56 -17.91
N GLY A 20 -8.93 -10.88 -17.84
CA GLY A 20 -9.12 -9.56 -18.43
C GLY A 20 -9.04 -9.52 -19.96
N LEU A 21 -9.18 -10.69 -20.62
CA LEU A 21 -9.11 -10.82 -22.07
C LEU A 21 -10.49 -10.67 -22.71
N LYS A 22 -10.52 -10.04 -23.89
CA LYS A 22 -11.75 -9.88 -24.68
C LYS A 22 -12.47 -11.22 -24.89
N ILE A 23 -13.76 -11.30 -24.57
CA ILE A 23 -14.58 -12.53 -24.63
C ILE A 23 -15.27 -12.79 -25.99
N GLY A 24 -15.08 -11.91 -26.96
CA GLY A 24 -15.65 -12.02 -28.31
C GLY A 24 -14.80 -12.86 -29.27
N GLY A 25 -15.45 -13.62 -30.16
CA GLY A 25 -14.81 -14.38 -31.24
C GLY A 25 -15.34 -15.81 -31.41
N LYS A 26 -14.81 -16.52 -32.42
CA LYS A 26 -15.01 -17.97 -32.59
C LYS A 26 -14.10 -18.73 -31.63
N LYS A 27 -14.36 -20.03 -31.43
CA LYS A 27 -13.57 -20.90 -30.53
C LYS A 27 -12.05 -20.79 -30.76
N ALA A 28 -11.64 -20.81 -32.03
CA ALA A 28 -10.22 -20.71 -32.41
C ALA A 28 -9.58 -19.37 -31.97
N ASP A 29 -10.34 -18.27 -32.01
CA ASP A 29 -9.84 -16.95 -31.60
C ASP A 29 -9.62 -16.89 -30.08
N LEU A 30 -10.51 -17.52 -29.31
CA LEU A 30 -10.41 -17.60 -27.84
C LEU A 30 -9.24 -18.50 -27.42
N VAL A 31 -9.08 -19.66 -28.08
CA VAL A 31 -7.95 -20.57 -27.84
C VAL A 31 -6.62 -19.91 -28.18
N ALA A 32 -6.51 -19.24 -29.32
CA ALA A 32 -5.29 -18.53 -29.70
C ALA A 32 -4.96 -17.39 -28.73
N ARG A 33 -5.98 -16.67 -28.23
CA ARG A 33 -5.81 -15.59 -27.26
C ARG A 33 -5.32 -16.11 -25.90
N LEU A 34 -5.92 -17.19 -25.41
CA LEU A 34 -5.48 -17.85 -24.17
C LEU A 34 -4.11 -18.50 -24.33
N GLY A 35 -3.82 -19.09 -25.50
CA GLY A 35 -2.50 -19.63 -25.81
C GLY A 35 -1.40 -18.57 -25.84
N ASN A 36 -1.67 -17.41 -26.45
CA ASN A 36 -0.73 -16.29 -26.45
C ASN A 36 -0.57 -15.67 -25.06
N TYR A 37 -1.65 -15.58 -24.28
CA TYR A 37 -1.59 -15.14 -22.89
C TYR A 37 -0.75 -16.09 -22.04
N SER A 38 -0.94 -17.41 -22.18
CA SER A 38 -0.08 -18.41 -21.52
C SER A 38 1.37 -18.33 -21.96
N ALA A 39 1.66 -18.07 -23.24
CA ALA A 39 3.04 -17.96 -23.73
C ALA A 39 3.74 -16.65 -23.31
N GLN A 40 2.99 -15.56 -23.08
CA GLN A 40 3.53 -14.29 -22.55
C GLN A 40 3.65 -14.31 -21.02
N ASN A 41 2.75 -15.03 -20.34
CA ASN A 41 2.73 -15.23 -18.91
C ASN A 41 3.14 -16.65 -18.54
N ASP A 42 4.08 -17.25 -19.28
CA ASP A 42 4.78 -18.46 -18.83
C ASP A 42 5.66 -18.03 -17.64
N VAL A 43 5.00 -17.77 -16.52
CA VAL A 43 5.47 -18.16 -15.20
C VAL A 43 5.82 -19.63 -15.38
N LEU A 44 7.12 -19.93 -15.29
CA LEU A 44 7.56 -21.29 -15.07
C LEU A 44 6.74 -21.79 -13.88
N ASP A 45 5.79 -22.70 -14.13
CA ASP A 45 5.37 -23.64 -13.11
C ASP A 45 6.68 -24.22 -12.60
N ALA A 46 7.11 -23.76 -11.43
CA ALA A 46 8.26 -24.31 -10.77
C ALA A 46 7.86 -25.75 -10.43
N GLU A 47 8.25 -26.69 -11.28
CA GLU A 47 8.50 -28.03 -10.79
C GLU A 47 9.48 -27.86 -9.64
N MET A 48 9.08 -28.29 -8.45
CA MET A 48 10.01 -28.46 -7.35
C MET A 48 11.11 -29.39 -7.87
N PHE A 49 12.27 -28.81 -8.17
CA PHE A 49 13.49 -29.58 -8.37
C PHE A 49 13.91 -30.08 -6.99
N ASP A 50 13.39 -31.25 -6.61
CA ASP A 50 13.99 -32.09 -5.57
C ASP A 50 15.31 -32.67 -6.09
N ASP A 51 16.31 -31.81 -6.24
CA ASP A 51 17.71 -32.22 -6.21
C ASP A 51 18.27 -31.87 -4.83
N PHE A 52 17.64 -32.43 -3.79
CA PHE A 52 18.31 -32.63 -2.51
C PHE A 52 19.13 -33.91 -2.60
N GLU A 53 20.39 -33.84 -3.03
CA GLU A 53 21.33 -34.91 -2.73
C GLU A 53 21.59 -34.89 -1.22
N PRO A 54 21.18 -35.91 -0.43
CA PRO A 54 21.45 -35.92 0.99
C PRO A 54 22.91 -36.33 1.19
N SER A 55 23.80 -35.36 1.32
CA SER A 55 25.13 -35.58 1.88
C SER A 55 24.99 -35.80 3.39
N GLY A 56 24.61 -37.02 3.81
CA GLY A 56 24.40 -37.31 5.23
C GLY A 56 23.88 -38.72 5.56
N GLY A 57 24.45 -39.77 4.97
CA GLY A 57 23.99 -41.15 5.15
C GLY A 57 24.19 -41.75 6.56
N GLU A 58 24.98 -41.13 7.46
CA GLU A 58 25.30 -41.72 8.76
C GLU A 58 24.20 -41.54 9.83
N GLY A 59 23.50 -40.39 9.86
CA GLY A 59 22.48 -40.10 10.88
C GLY A 59 21.16 -40.87 10.71
N ILE A 60 20.76 -41.10 9.45
CA ILE A 60 19.53 -41.83 9.11
C ILE A 60 19.63 -43.31 9.54
N VAL A 61 20.79 -43.92 9.31
CA VAL A 61 21.04 -45.33 9.67
C VAL A 61 21.03 -45.52 11.19
N GLU A 62 21.49 -44.53 11.95
CA GLU A 62 21.50 -44.59 13.42
C GLU A 62 20.09 -44.44 14.02
N ARG A 63 19.27 -43.53 13.48
CA ARG A 63 17.85 -43.37 13.88
C ARG A 63 17.00 -44.60 13.53
N ILE A 64 17.18 -45.20 12.35
CA ILE A 64 16.44 -46.42 11.94
C ILE A 64 16.73 -47.59 12.89
N LYS A 65 17.95 -47.72 13.41
CA LYS A 65 18.32 -48.77 14.36
C LYS A 65 17.68 -48.63 15.74
N GLN A 66 17.20 -47.44 16.10
CA GLN A 66 16.58 -47.16 17.40
C GLN A 66 15.05 -47.31 17.38
N LEU A 67 14.44 -47.55 16.21
CA LEU A 67 12.99 -47.71 16.08
C LEU A 67 12.50 -49.04 16.68
N PRO A 68 11.34 -49.07 17.36
CA PRO A 68 10.71 -50.31 17.82
C PRO A 68 10.43 -51.27 16.65
N VAL A 69 10.53 -52.58 16.90
CA VAL A 69 10.32 -53.63 15.88
C VAL A 69 8.95 -53.53 15.18
N SER A 70 7.92 -53.05 15.89
CA SER A 70 6.60 -52.80 15.33
C SER A 70 6.59 -51.69 14.27
N VAL A 71 7.41 -50.66 14.44
CA VAL A 71 7.53 -49.54 13.48
C VAL A 71 8.30 -49.98 12.24
N LEU A 72 9.39 -50.73 12.42
CA LEU A 72 10.14 -51.33 11.31
C LEU A 72 9.27 -52.31 10.49
N ALA A 73 8.36 -53.03 11.14
CA ALA A 73 7.42 -53.90 10.45
C ALA A 73 6.40 -53.13 9.60
N VAL A 74 5.91 -51.98 10.08
CA VAL A 74 5.00 -51.10 9.32
C VAL A 74 5.71 -50.50 8.11
N ILE A 75 6.96 -50.02 8.28
CA ILE A 75 7.80 -49.51 7.18
C ILE A 75 8.03 -50.61 6.13
N GLY A 76 8.37 -51.83 6.57
CA GLY A 76 8.52 -52.99 5.68
C GLY A 76 7.23 -53.31 4.92
N ILE A 77 6.06 -53.22 5.56
CA ILE A 77 4.75 -53.47 4.92
C ILE A 77 4.42 -52.38 3.89
N MET A 78 4.72 -51.10 4.16
CA MET A 78 4.51 -50.01 3.20
C MET A 78 5.41 -50.14 1.96
N LEU A 79 6.68 -50.52 2.16
CA LEU A 79 7.64 -50.72 1.07
C LEU A 79 7.33 -51.94 0.18
N ILE A 80 6.72 -52.98 0.75
CA ILE A 80 6.37 -54.22 0.04
C ILE A 80 4.94 -54.17 -0.55
N GLY A 81 4.09 -53.26 -0.05
CA GLY A 81 2.63 -53.27 -0.23
C GLY A 81 2.10 -52.89 -1.62
N THR A 82 2.87 -52.22 -2.48
CA THR A 82 2.45 -51.97 -3.88
C THR A 82 3.69 -51.87 -4.78
N MET A 83 3.68 -52.60 -5.89
CA MET A 83 4.64 -52.41 -6.98
C MET A 83 4.46 -50.98 -7.53
N GLY A 84 5.18 -50.01 -6.96
CA GLY A 84 5.12 -48.58 -7.31
C GLY A 84 5.24 -47.60 -6.13
N GLY A 85 5.11 -48.06 -4.87
CA GLY A 85 5.03 -47.17 -3.70
C GLY A 85 6.34 -46.47 -3.29
N THR A 86 7.51 -46.95 -3.70
CA THR A 86 8.80 -46.32 -3.36
C THR A 86 9.04 -44.98 -4.04
N VAL A 87 8.26 -44.63 -5.07
CA VAL A 87 8.39 -43.36 -5.82
C VAL A 87 7.33 -42.34 -5.40
N LEU A 88 6.22 -42.78 -4.79
CA LEU A 88 5.09 -41.89 -4.45
C LEU A 88 5.08 -41.41 -3.00
N TYR A 89 5.90 -42.01 -2.13
CA TYR A 89 5.97 -41.64 -0.71
C TYR A 89 7.42 -41.42 -0.24
N GLY A 90 8.35 -41.17 -1.15
CA GLY A 90 9.77 -40.96 -0.80
C GLY A 90 9.92 -39.79 0.16
N ASP A 91 9.37 -38.64 -0.22
CA ASP A 91 9.55 -37.38 0.51
C ASP A 91 8.71 -37.35 1.79
N ASP A 92 7.44 -37.78 1.73
CA ASP A 92 6.58 -37.92 2.92
C ASP A 92 7.17 -38.88 3.98
N LEU A 93 7.82 -39.97 3.54
CA LEU A 93 8.46 -40.91 4.44
C LEU A 93 9.77 -40.34 4.99
N ILE A 94 10.51 -39.55 4.20
CA ILE A 94 11.71 -38.84 4.64
C ILE A 94 11.35 -37.74 5.64
N GLU A 95 10.33 -36.92 5.42
CA GLU A 95 9.81 -35.94 6.38
C GLU A 95 9.34 -36.61 7.67
N TRP A 96 8.58 -37.71 7.56
CA TRP A 96 8.11 -38.47 8.71
C TRP A 96 9.26 -39.12 9.52
N ILE A 97 10.35 -39.52 8.86
CA ILE A 97 11.57 -40.06 9.49
C ILE A 97 12.45 -38.93 10.06
N GLN A 98 12.53 -37.78 9.40
CA GLN A 98 13.32 -36.63 9.84
C GLN A 98 12.68 -35.98 11.08
N GLY A 99 11.35 -36.00 11.19
CA GLY A 99 10.57 -35.26 12.19
C GLY A 99 10.43 -33.80 11.78
N GLU A 100 9.50 -33.06 12.40
CA GLU A 100 9.45 -31.60 12.22
C GLU A 100 10.80 -31.01 12.67
N PRO A 101 11.35 -30.01 11.94
CA PRO A 101 12.57 -29.34 12.36
C PRO A 101 12.38 -28.78 13.78
N ASP A 102 13.37 -28.98 14.64
CA ASP A 102 13.38 -28.35 15.96
C ASP A 102 13.71 -26.86 15.76
N TYR A 103 12.69 -26.02 15.74
CA TYR A 103 12.84 -24.58 15.56
C TYR A 103 13.18 -23.93 16.90
N GLN A 104 14.36 -23.31 16.98
CA GLN A 104 14.66 -22.38 18.06
C GLN A 104 14.10 -21.01 17.70
N LEU A 105 13.19 -20.48 18.52
CA LEU A 105 12.68 -19.13 18.34
C LEU A 105 13.82 -18.12 18.52
N ILE A 106 13.91 -17.20 17.56
CA ILE A 106 14.78 -16.02 17.65
C ILE A 106 14.16 -15.08 18.68
N GLU A 107 14.99 -14.55 19.58
CA GLU A 107 14.55 -13.59 20.59
C GLU A 107 14.08 -12.29 19.92
N PHE A 108 13.11 -11.61 20.52
CA PHE A 108 12.63 -10.30 20.08
C PHE A 108 12.52 -9.38 21.29
N ASP A 109 13.25 -8.26 21.28
CA ASP A 109 13.21 -7.27 22.35
C ASP A 109 12.22 -6.16 22.02
N SER A 110 11.02 -6.27 22.62
CA SER A 110 9.97 -5.26 22.50
C SER A 110 10.39 -3.88 23.01
N THR A 111 11.35 -3.79 23.93
CA THR A 111 11.85 -2.52 24.45
C THR A 111 12.68 -1.80 23.39
N SER A 112 13.54 -2.55 22.69
CA SER A 112 14.35 -2.03 21.59
C SER A 112 13.45 -1.62 20.42
N ALA A 113 12.50 -2.47 20.00
CA ALA A 113 11.53 -2.15 18.96
C ALA A 113 10.72 -0.88 19.29
N ARG A 114 10.20 -0.76 20.51
CA ARG A 114 9.51 0.47 20.95
C ARG A 114 10.42 1.70 20.91
N GLY A 115 11.69 1.55 21.28
CA GLY A 115 12.68 2.63 21.22
C GLY A 115 12.92 3.12 19.78
N TYR A 116 13.00 2.18 18.83
CA TYR A 116 13.09 2.52 17.40
C TYR A 116 11.84 3.24 16.92
N ALA A 117 10.65 2.69 17.20
CA ALA A 117 9.39 3.30 16.78
C ALA A 117 9.24 4.75 17.31
N GLN A 118 9.55 4.98 18.60
CA GLN A 118 9.52 6.33 19.17
C GLN A 118 10.54 7.25 18.49
N SER A 119 11.75 6.76 18.23
CA SER A 119 12.78 7.57 17.57
C SER A 119 12.40 7.96 16.15
N LEU A 120 11.70 7.08 15.41
CA LEU A 120 11.18 7.37 14.08
C LEU A 120 10.09 8.45 14.14
N VAL A 121 9.13 8.33 15.07
CA VAL A 121 8.10 9.36 15.33
C VAL A 121 8.75 10.70 15.67
N ASP A 122 9.77 10.72 16.51
CA ASP A 122 10.48 11.94 16.93
C ASP A 122 11.26 12.62 15.78
N LEU A 123 11.47 11.95 14.65
CA LEU A 123 12.08 12.51 13.43
C LEU A 123 11.07 13.22 12.52
N GLY A 124 9.80 13.25 12.91
CA GLY A 124 8.74 13.97 12.22
C GLY A 124 8.93 15.48 12.18
N HIS A 125 8.26 16.13 11.24
CA HIS A 125 8.28 17.59 11.10
C HIS A 125 7.69 18.28 12.35
N PRO A 126 8.22 19.41 12.83
CA PRO A 126 7.76 20.03 14.08
C PRO A 126 6.30 20.50 14.10
N GLU A 127 5.67 20.73 12.94
CA GLU A 127 4.29 21.25 12.84
C GLU A 127 3.27 20.23 12.33
N TRP A 128 3.70 19.28 11.51
CA TRP A 128 2.81 18.30 10.88
C TRP A 128 3.22 16.86 11.15
N GLU A 129 4.33 16.68 11.87
CA GLU A 129 4.75 15.47 12.58
C GLU A 129 5.03 14.24 11.72
N GLY A 130 4.68 14.26 10.44
CA GLY A 130 5.03 13.22 9.48
C GLY A 130 6.46 13.34 8.93
N ARG A 131 6.78 12.40 8.04
CA ARG A 131 8.05 12.26 7.34
C ARG A 131 7.79 11.98 5.85
N MET A 132 7.12 12.92 5.20
CA MET A 132 6.73 12.82 3.79
C MET A 132 7.93 12.57 2.89
N SER A 133 7.72 11.80 1.83
CA SER A 133 8.76 11.37 0.92
C SER A 133 9.52 12.54 0.30
N GLY A 134 10.85 12.43 0.28
CA GLY A 134 11.72 13.46 -0.29
C GLY A 134 11.91 14.70 0.57
N THR A 135 11.28 14.80 1.73
CA THR A 135 11.59 15.87 2.70
C THR A 135 12.87 15.57 3.48
N ILE A 136 13.36 16.57 4.20
CA ILE A 136 14.53 16.41 5.06
C ILE A 136 14.26 15.42 6.20
N GLU A 137 13.01 15.31 6.66
CA GLU A 137 12.57 14.36 7.68
C GLU A 137 12.71 12.90 7.19
N GLU A 138 12.26 12.60 5.97
CA GLU A 138 12.46 11.28 5.35
C GLU A 138 13.95 10.99 5.15
N HIS A 139 14.74 11.98 4.69
CA HIS A 139 16.19 11.79 4.51
C HIS A 139 16.93 11.54 5.82
N ASN A 140 16.58 12.27 6.88
CA ASN A 140 17.12 12.04 8.22
C ASN A 140 16.76 10.67 8.75
N THR A 141 15.56 10.18 8.42
CA THR A 141 15.07 8.85 8.80
C THR A 141 15.86 7.75 8.10
N ALA A 142 16.11 7.87 6.80
CA ALA A 142 16.95 6.93 6.08
C ALA A 142 18.37 6.85 6.68
N GLU A 143 18.99 7.99 7.00
CA GLU A 143 20.31 8.01 7.65
C GLU A 143 20.27 7.44 9.09
N PHE A 144 19.20 7.69 9.86
CA PHE A 144 18.98 7.07 11.17
C PHE A 144 18.94 5.54 11.06
N ILE A 145 18.20 5.00 10.09
CA ILE A 145 18.07 3.55 9.86
C ILE A 145 19.43 2.94 9.49
N LYS A 146 20.14 3.54 8.53
CA LYS A 146 21.49 3.11 8.14
C LYS A 146 22.51 3.18 9.28
N ALA A 147 22.45 4.21 10.12
CA ALA A 147 23.31 4.36 11.28
C ALA A 147 23.04 3.27 12.32
N ASN A 148 21.77 2.90 12.53
CA ASN A 148 21.41 1.78 13.39
C ASN A 148 21.99 0.46 12.88
N PHE A 149 21.84 0.12 11.59
CA PHE A 149 22.47 -1.07 11.01
C PHE A 149 23.99 -1.07 11.21
N SER A 150 24.64 0.06 10.96
CA SER A 150 26.09 0.20 11.15
C SER A 150 26.49 -0.03 12.62
N SER A 151 25.71 0.50 13.57
CA SER A 151 25.96 0.32 15.00
C SER A 151 25.80 -1.13 15.46
N MET A 152 24.96 -1.91 14.77
CA MET A 152 24.78 -3.34 14.99
C MET A 152 25.91 -4.19 14.38
N GLY A 153 26.88 -3.56 13.71
CA GLY A 153 27.96 -4.24 13.00
C GLY A 153 27.55 -4.79 11.64
N ILE A 154 26.37 -4.42 11.14
CA ILE A 154 25.83 -4.86 9.87
C ILE A 154 26.27 -3.87 8.78
N PRO A 155 26.99 -4.31 7.73
CA PRO A 155 27.29 -3.46 6.58
C PRO A 155 26.01 -2.89 5.98
N SER A 156 25.98 -1.58 5.73
CA SER A 156 24.79 -0.90 5.23
C SER A 156 25.08 0.10 4.11
N THR A 157 24.05 0.37 3.32
CA THR A 157 24.05 1.27 2.17
C THR A 157 22.80 2.15 2.19
N ILE A 158 22.85 3.27 1.48
CA ILE A 158 21.65 4.04 1.07
C ILE A 158 21.74 4.20 -0.44
N GLU A 159 20.64 3.92 -1.13
CA GLU A 159 20.46 4.23 -2.53
C GLU A 159 19.43 5.35 -2.68
N ASP A 160 19.71 6.29 -3.58
CA ASP A 160 18.86 7.44 -3.85
C ASP A 160 18.15 7.22 -5.20
N PHE A 161 16.86 7.56 -5.27
CA PHE A 161 16.05 7.47 -6.48
C PHE A 161 15.26 8.76 -6.68
N ASP A 162 15.45 9.40 -7.83
CA ASP A 162 14.64 10.54 -8.24
C ASP A 162 13.33 10.04 -8.86
N VAL A 163 12.20 10.46 -8.30
CA VAL A 163 10.86 9.95 -8.61
C VAL A 163 9.89 11.11 -8.84
N PRO A 164 8.87 10.94 -9.69
CA PRO A 164 7.80 11.92 -9.81
C PRO A 164 7.13 12.17 -8.47
N MET A 165 6.89 13.44 -8.14
CA MET A 165 6.31 13.82 -6.86
C MET A 165 5.45 15.07 -6.97
N PHE A 166 4.34 15.11 -6.25
CA PHE A 166 3.55 16.33 -6.10
C PHE A 166 4.10 17.19 -4.95
N VAL A 167 3.97 18.50 -5.07
CA VAL A 167 4.37 19.45 -4.03
C VAL A 167 3.14 20.22 -3.55
N ILE A 168 2.96 20.30 -2.24
CA ILE A 168 1.95 21.16 -1.62
C ILE A 168 2.61 22.51 -1.36
N ASP A 169 2.22 23.53 -2.13
CA ASP A 169 2.84 24.86 -2.08
C ASP A 169 2.33 25.69 -0.89
N GLU A 170 1.02 25.61 -0.62
CA GLU A 170 0.35 26.34 0.45
C GLU A 170 -0.73 25.47 1.12
N GLU A 171 -1.10 25.84 2.34
CA GLU A 171 -2.21 25.20 3.07
C GLU A 171 -3.53 25.38 2.28
N PRO A 172 -4.30 24.30 2.05
CA PRO A 172 -5.57 24.38 1.36
C PRO A 172 -6.63 25.06 2.22
N GLU A 173 -7.66 25.61 1.58
CA GLU A 173 -8.77 26.27 2.26
C GLU A 173 -10.11 25.68 1.79
N LEU A 174 -10.95 25.29 2.75
CA LEU A 174 -12.32 24.85 2.51
C LEU A 174 -13.27 25.62 3.44
N GLY A 175 -14.35 26.14 2.88
CA GLY A 175 -15.35 26.82 3.68
C GLY A 175 -16.65 27.08 2.95
N ILE A 176 -17.66 27.51 3.70
CA ILE A 176 -18.99 27.83 3.22
C ILE A 176 -19.32 29.24 3.70
N CYS A 177 -19.98 30.01 2.83
CA CYS A 177 -20.57 31.28 3.21
C CYS A 177 -22.07 31.30 2.90
N GLN A 178 -22.87 31.69 3.89
CA GLN A 178 -24.26 32.07 3.68
C GLN A 178 -24.34 33.58 3.48
N ALA A 179 -25.01 33.99 2.40
CA ALA A 179 -25.16 35.40 2.06
C ALA A 179 -25.85 36.18 3.19
N GLY A 180 -25.35 37.38 3.47
CA GLY A 180 -25.94 38.29 4.44
C GLY A 180 -27.02 39.18 3.84
N ASP A 181 -27.42 40.22 4.58
CA ASP A 181 -28.52 41.11 4.21
C ASP A 181 -28.33 41.75 2.82
N VAL A 182 -27.08 42.05 2.46
CA VAL A 182 -26.74 42.70 1.18
C VAL A 182 -26.66 41.66 0.07
N GLY A 183 -26.03 40.51 0.34
CA GLY A 183 -25.88 39.40 -0.59
C GLY A 183 -27.21 38.79 -1.02
N GLU A 184 -28.15 38.60 -0.08
CA GLU A 184 -29.50 38.11 -0.36
C GLU A 184 -30.26 39.03 -1.35
N THR A 185 -30.04 40.34 -1.24
CA THR A 185 -30.68 41.32 -2.14
C THR A 185 -29.92 41.51 -3.44
N PHE A 186 -28.58 41.43 -3.37
CA PHE A 186 -27.66 41.69 -4.46
C PHE A 186 -26.59 40.58 -4.53
N PRO A 187 -26.85 39.49 -5.26
CA PRO A 187 -25.96 38.32 -5.31
C PRO A 187 -24.51 38.64 -5.70
N ALA A 188 -24.28 39.69 -6.50
CA ALA A 188 -22.94 40.13 -6.88
C ALA A 188 -22.07 40.63 -5.71
N PHE A 189 -22.66 40.91 -4.54
CA PHE A 189 -21.95 41.30 -3.32
C PHE A 189 -21.98 40.21 -2.25
N ALA A 190 -22.65 39.08 -2.49
CA ALA A 190 -22.76 37.99 -1.52
C ALA A 190 -21.38 37.50 -1.12
N CYS A 191 -21.18 37.29 0.19
CA CYS A 191 -19.93 36.80 0.76
C CYS A 191 -18.71 37.71 0.50
N GLY A 192 -18.94 38.95 0.06
CA GLY A 192 -17.91 39.97 -0.10
C GLY A 192 -17.75 40.85 1.15
N ALA A 193 -16.72 41.69 1.16
CA ALA A 193 -16.43 42.60 2.29
C ALA A 193 -17.56 43.60 2.64
N THR A 194 -18.54 43.77 1.75
CA THR A 194 -19.71 44.64 1.95
C THR A 194 -20.96 43.89 2.40
N ASP A 195 -20.91 42.56 2.49
CA ASP A 195 -22.04 41.74 2.88
C ASP A 195 -22.19 41.69 4.40
N ILE A 196 -23.15 42.45 4.91
CA ILE A 196 -23.35 42.60 6.34
C ILE A 196 -24.15 41.39 6.85
N ASN A 197 -23.72 40.83 7.98
CA ASN A 197 -24.31 39.64 8.61
C ASN A 197 -24.21 38.35 7.77
N ALA A 198 -23.29 38.28 6.80
CA ALA A 198 -22.93 37.01 6.17
C ALA A 198 -22.33 36.05 7.22
N ASP A 199 -22.71 34.78 7.14
CA ASP A 199 -22.25 33.73 8.05
C ASP A 199 -21.21 32.85 7.36
N PHE A 200 -20.12 32.52 8.06
CA PHE A 200 -18.98 31.81 7.48
C PHE A 200 -18.65 30.58 8.32
N ILE A 201 -18.59 29.43 7.66
CA ILE A 201 -18.15 28.16 8.21
C ILE A 201 -16.82 27.83 7.54
N ASN A 202 -15.73 27.80 8.31
CA ASN A 202 -14.42 27.37 7.80
C ASN A 202 -14.08 26.01 8.40
N PHE A 203 -13.47 25.15 7.59
CA PHE A 203 -13.04 23.83 8.02
C PHE A 203 -11.54 23.80 8.26
N GLU A 204 -11.11 23.01 9.23
CA GLU A 204 -9.71 22.86 9.61
C GLU A 204 -9.04 21.75 8.78
N HIS A 205 -7.96 22.11 8.08
CA HIS A 205 -7.16 21.15 7.33
C HIS A 205 -6.46 20.17 8.29
N ARG A 206 -6.37 18.89 7.90
CA ARG A 206 -5.82 17.76 8.67
C ARG A 206 -6.72 17.24 9.80
N SER A 207 -7.89 17.82 10.02
CA SER A 207 -8.93 17.30 10.92
C SER A 207 -10.27 17.15 10.23
N ASP A 208 -10.82 18.23 9.68
CA ASP A 208 -12.11 18.26 8.99
C ASP A 208 -12.00 17.78 7.54
N PHE A 209 -10.87 18.08 6.89
CA PHE A 209 -10.58 17.66 5.53
C PHE A 209 -9.08 17.51 5.26
N VAL A 210 -8.72 16.74 4.24
CA VAL A 210 -7.34 16.54 3.80
C VAL A 210 -7.22 16.51 2.29
N LEU A 211 -6.11 17.04 1.76
CA LEU A 211 -5.73 16.86 0.35
C LEU A 211 -5.53 15.38 0.06
N GLN A 212 -5.81 14.99 -1.18
CA GLN A 212 -5.42 13.70 -1.71
C GLN A 212 -4.17 13.86 -2.57
N GLY A 213 -3.38 12.80 -2.69
CA GLY A 213 -2.17 12.80 -3.51
C GLY A 213 -2.50 13.12 -4.97
N TYR A 214 -1.66 13.93 -5.59
CA TYR A 214 -1.85 14.45 -6.96
C TYR A 214 -3.12 15.28 -7.19
N SER A 215 -3.65 15.87 -6.13
CA SER A 215 -4.84 16.72 -6.19
C SER A 215 -4.80 17.81 -7.25
N GLY A 216 -3.66 18.39 -7.63
CA GLY A 216 -3.66 19.59 -8.46
C GLY A 216 -4.27 20.82 -7.73
N SER A 217 -4.27 21.96 -8.41
CA SER A 217 -4.64 23.25 -7.83
C SER A 217 -6.04 23.70 -8.27
N SER A 218 -6.82 24.25 -7.35
CA SER A 218 -8.12 24.85 -7.63
C SER A 218 -8.26 26.14 -6.84
N PHE A 219 -8.89 27.17 -7.43
CA PHE A 219 -8.92 28.52 -6.86
C PHE A 219 -10.35 29.07 -6.83
N ILE A 220 -11.26 28.34 -6.19
CA ILE A 220 -12.67 28.70 -6.10
C ILE A 220 -12.91 29.50 -4.83
N ARG A 221 -13.35 30.74 -4.97
CA ARG A 221 -13.71 31.63 -3.87
C ARG A 221 -15.22 31.69 -3.71
N TYR A 222 -15.69 32.12 -2.54
CA TYR A 222 -17.12 32.35 -2.28
C TYR A 222 -17.82 33.20 -3.36
N VAL A 223 -17.13 34.20 -3.91
CA VAL A 223 -17.70 35.11 -4.92
C VAL A 223 -17.87 34.48 -6.29
N ASP A 224 -17.20 33.36 -6.55
CA ASP A 224 -17.24 32.66 -7.84
C ASP A 224 -18.54 31.84 -7.99
N ASP A 225 -19.23 31.55 -6.88
CA ASP A 225 -20.58 30.96 -6.85
C ASP A 225 -20.66 29.66 -7.66
N ILE A 226 -19.67 28.78 -7.46
CA ILE A 226 -19.59 27.53 -8.22
C ILE A 226 -20.72 26.57 -7.82
N ASP A 227 -21.23 25.84 -8.80
CA ASP A 227 -22.17 24.76 -8.55
C ASP A 227 -21.47 23.61 -7.81
N VAL A 228 -22.20 22.99 -6.87
CA VAL A 228 -21.77 21.77 -6.17
C VAL A 228 -22.77 20.66 -6.48
N VAL A 229 -22.27 19.53 -6.96
CA VAL A 229 -23.09 18.42 -7.46
C VAL A 229 -22.77 17.15 -6.70
N ASP A 230 -23.78 16.57 -6.06
CA ASP A 230 -23.68 15.26 -5.43
C ASP A 230 -23.99 14.15 -6.44
N LEU A 231 -23.01 13.26 -6.68
CA LEU A 231 -23.13 12.12 -7.58
C LEU A 231 -23.27 10.78 -6.84
N GLY A 232 -23.62 10.79 -5.56
CA GLY A 232 -23.73 9.61 -4.72
C GLY A 232 -22.39 8.89 -4.63
N THR A 233 -22.34 7.60 -4.98
CA THR A 233 -21.07 6.83 -4.95
C THR A 233 -20.17 7.09 -6.17
N GLY A 234 -20.60 7.94 -7.11
CA GLY A 234 -19.77 8.32 -8.26
C GLY A 234 -19.48 7.19 -9.24
N ASN A 235 -20.18 6.06 -9.17
CA ASN A 235 -19.94 4.91 -10.04
C ASN A 235 -20.13 5.23 -11.54
N GLU A 236 -19.85 4.27 -12.42
CA GLU A 236 -19.97 4.44 -13.88
C GLU A 236 -21.38 4.82 -14.40
N THR A 237 -22.41 4.62 -13.57
CA THR A 237 -23.80 4.95 -13.92
C THR A 237 -24.25 6.33 -13.43
N ALA A 238 -23.44 7.01 -12.61
CA ALA A 238 -23.71 8.35 -12.15
C ALA A 238 -23.64 9.36 -13.31
N ASP A 239 -24.38 10.46 -13.20
CA ASP A 239 -24.42 11.50 -14.23
C ASP A 239 -23.23 12.46 -14.13
N TRP A 240 -22.04 11.97 -14.46
CA TRP A 240 -20.80 12.77 -14.44
C TRP A 240 -20.85 13.98 -15.36
N THR A 241 -21.72 13.98 -16.37
CA THR A 241 -21.89 15.16 -17.25
C THR A 241 -22.52 16.34 -16.54
N SER A 242 -23.23 16.12 -15.43
CA SER A 242 -23.74 17.19 -14.58
C SER A 242 -22.67 17.87 -13.73
N GLY A 243 -21.50 17.24 -13.55
CA GLY A 243 -20.38 17.76 -12.77
C GLY A 243 -19.39 18.63 -13.57
N ALA A 244 -19.57 18.76 -14.89
CA ALA A 244 -18.67 19.54 -15.72
C ALA A 244 -18.68 21.03 -15.32
N GLY A 245 -17.51 21.58 -14.99
CA GLY A 245 -17.38 22.97 -14.50
C GLY A 245 -17.84 23.18 -13.05
N ALA A 246 -18.09 22.10 -12.30
CA ALA A 246 -18.59 22.13 -10.94
C ALA A 246 -17.64 21.44 -9.95
N VAL A 247 -17.89 21.62 -8.65
CA VAL A 247 -17.31 20.75 -7.62
C VAL A 247 -18.24 19.55 -7.40
N VAL A 248 -17.68 18.35 -7.43
CA VAL A 248 -18.41 17.09 -7.27
C VAL A 248 -18.20 16.51 -5.88
N LEU A 249 -19.30 16.12 -5.21
CA LEU A 249 -19.28 15.33 -3.97
C LEU A 249 -19.50 13.85 -4.27
N ILE A 250 -18.65 13.00 -3.71
CA ILE A 250 -18.78 11.53 -3.77
C ILE A 250 -18.82 10.94 -2.35
N HIS A 251 -19.81 10.11 -2.08
CA HIS A 251 -19.92 9.32 -0.86
C HIS A 251 -19.01 8.09 -0.91
N MET A 252 -18.01 8.03 -0.03
CA MET A 252 -17.09 6.90 0.10
C MET A 252 -17.70 5.85 1.02
N THR A 253 -18.44 4.93 0.40
CA THR A 253 -19.05 3.76 1.02
C THR A 253 -18.25 2.49 0.70
N GLU A 254 -18.68 1.34 1.22
CA GLU A 254 -18.07 0.04 0.87
C GLU A 254 -18.17 -0.32 -0.61
N GLU A 255 -19.20 0.17 -1.31
CA GLU A 255 -19.46 -0.09 -2.73
C GLU A 255 -18.72 0.89 -3.66
N THR A 256 -18.10 1.92 -3.10
CA THR A 256 -17.42 2.97 -3.86
C THR A 256 -16.12 2.45 -4.47
N GLU A 257 -15.88 2.83 -5.74
CA GLU A 257 -14.66 2.48 -6.47
C GLU A 257 -13.40 3.15 -5.87
N SER A 258 -12.22 2.79 -6.39
CA SER A 258 -10.96 3.37 -5.90
C SER A 258 -10.84 4.87 -6.21
N ASN A 259 -10.04 5.58 -5.40
CA ASN A 259 -9.72 6.99 -5.62
C ASN A 259 -9.19 7.23 -7.04
N THR A 260 -8.33 6.35 -7.56
CA THR A 260 -7.82 6.43 -8.95
C THR A 260 -8.95 6.41 -9.98
N ALA A 261 -9.96 5.54 -9.82
CA ALA A 261 -11.07 5.44 -10.76
C ALA A 261 -11.95 6.68 -10.73
N LEU A 262 -12.27 7.18 -9.53
CA LEU A 262 -13.07 8.40 -9.35
C LEU A 262 -12.34 9.64 -9.86
N PHE A 263 -11.07 9.80 -9.51
CA PHE A 263 -10.24 10.92 -9.94
C PHE A 263 -10.07 10.96 -11.46
N LYS A 264 -9.82 9.81 -12.08
CA LYS A 264 -9.78 9.69 -13.55
C LYS A 264 -11.11 10.11 -14.18
N ARG A 265 -12.23 9.65 -13.63
CA ARG A 265 -13.57 9.95 -14.15
C ARG A 265 -13.93 11.42 -14.00
N ALA A 266 -13.57 12.04 -12.87
CA ALA A 266 -13.72 13.48 -12.65
C ALA A 266 -12.92 14.27 -13.70
N SER A 267 -11.65 13.91 -13.90
CA SER A 267 -10.78 14.53 -14.91
C SER A 267 -11.33 14.37 -16.33
N GLU A 268 -11.86 13.20 -16.69
CA GLU A 268 -12.45 12.94 -18.01
C GLU A 268 -13.77 13.68 -18.27
N ASN A 269 -14.40 14.25 -17.24
CA ASN A 269 -15.68 14.97 -17.32
C ASN A 269 -15.55 16.45 -16.96
N ASP A 270 -14.35 17.03 -17.05
CA ASP A 270 -14.09 18.45 -16.84
C ASP A 270 -14.61 18.96 -15.48
N VAL A 271 -14.49 18.15 -14.43
CA VAL A 271 -14.81 18.53 -13.04
C VAL A 271 -13.74 19.50 -12.52
N GLU A 272 -14.13 20.55 -11.79
CA GLU A 272 -13.22 21.59 -11.26
C GLU A 272 -12.68 21.25 -9.85
N GLY A 273 -13.42 20.42 -9.13
CA GLY A 273 -13.05 19.96 -7.80
C GLY A 273 -13.74 18.64 -7.44
N LEU A 274 -13.01 17.73 -6.83
CA LEU A 274 -13.52 16.45 -6.35
C LEU A 274 -13.41 16.38 -4.83
N ILE A 275 -14.53 16.21 -4.15
CA ILE A 275 -14.61 16.05 -2.70
C ILE A 275 -15.14 14.66 -2.39
N LEU A 276 -14.34 13.85 -1.71
CA LEU A 276 -14.76 12.57 -1.17
C LEU A 276 -15.27 12.74 0.25
N ILE A 277 -16.50 12.34 0.52
CA ILE A 277 -17.06 12.29 1.87
C ILE A 277 -16.74 10.92 2.45
N ASN A 278 -15.92 10.85 3.50
CA ASN A 278 -15.63 9.58 4.14
C ASN A 278 -16.85 9.08 4.92
N GLU A 279 -17.38 7.92 4.53
CA GLU A 279 -18.49 7.24 5.22
C GLU A 279 -18.18 5.77 5.51
N ARG A 280 -16.90 5.39 5.45
CA ARG A 280 -16.47 3.98 5.46
C ARG A 280 -15.36 3.67 6.44
N GLN A 281 -14.35 4.53 6.55
CA GLN A 281 -13.16 4.24 7.36
C GLN A 281 -13.02 5.23 8.51
N ASN A 282 -12.29 4.84 9.56
CA ASN A 282 -12.02 5.68 10.74
C ASN A 282 -13.31 6.23 11.39
N CYS A 283 -14.41 5.49 11.29
CA CYS A 283 -15.71 5.86 11.82
C CYS A 283 -15.79 5.52 13.30
N ASP A 284 -16.17 6.48 14.14
CA ASP A 284 -16.23 6.35 15.61
C ASP A 284 -14.87 6.08 16.31
N ASP A 285 -13.78 5.89 15.55
CA ASP A 285 -12.46 5.55 16.10
C ASP A 285 -11.77 6.76 16.75
N LEU A 286 -11.85 7.92 16.11
CA LEU A 286 -11.18 9.16 16.54
C LEU A 286 -12.18 10.22 17.04
N VAL A 287 -13.33 10.33 16.37
CA VAL A 287 -14.41 11.24 16.71
C VAL A 287 -15.70 10.45 16.75
N SER A 288 -16.35 10.41 17.91
CA SER A 288 -17.61 9.69 18.06
C SER A 288 -18.72 10.33 17.21
N GLY A 289 -19.39 9.51 16.42
CA GLY A 289 -20.45 9.88 15.48
C GLY A 289 -19.93 10.44 14.16
N ASP A 290 -18.65 10.30 13.86
CA ASP A 290 -18.05 10.82 12.63
C ASP A 290 -17.04 9.82 12.03
N CYS A 291 -16.83 9.92 10.72
CA CYS A 291 -15.78 9.23 10.00
C CYS A 291 -14.75 10.26 9.56
N VAL A 292 -13.57 10.25 10.18
CA VAL A 292 -12.55 11.28 9.93
C VAL A 292 -11.80 11.04 8.61
N PRO A 293 -11.42 12.09 7.87
CA PRO A 293 -10.74 11.95 6.59
C PRO A 293 -9.34 11.37 6.75
N TYR A 294 -8.82 10.79 5.67
CA TYR A 294 -7.45 10.27 5.61
C TYR A 294 -6.85 10.52 4.23
N PHE A 295 -5.52 10.62 4.19
CA PHE A 295 -4.77 10.83 2.97
C PHE A 295 -4.64 9.50 2.21
N LYS A 296 -4.88 9.55 0.90
CA LYS A 296 -4.41 8.56 -0.05
C LYS A 296 -3.97 9.22 -1.35
N THR A 297 -3.09 8.54 -2.06
CA THR A 297 -2.66 8.91 -3.41
C THR A 297 -3.51 8.22 -4.48
N VAL A 298 -3.28 8.58 -5.74
CA VAL A 298 -3.81 7.91 -6.92
C VAL A 298 -2.69 7.19 -7.66
N ASP A 299 -3.04 6.09 -8.34
CA ASP A 299 -2.10 5.42 -9.25
C ASP A 299 -1.96 6.23 -10.54
N ILE A 300 -0.91 7.06 -10.58
CA ILE A 300 -0.59 7.92 -11.72
C ILE A 300 -0.25 7.15 -12.99
N SER A 301 0.14 5.88 -12.89
CA SER A 301 0.43 5.05 -14.08
C SER A 301 -0.83 4.71 -14.86
N ALA A 302 -2.01 4.81 -14.23
CA ALA A 302 -3.31 4.56 -14.84
C ALA A 302 -3.96 5.82 -15.45
N ILE A 303 -3.31 6.99 -15.30
CA ILE A 303 -3.82 8.31 -15.66
C ILE A 303 -2.92 8.93 -16.73
N ASP A 304 -3.45 9.13 -17.94
CA ASP A 304 -2.65 9.62 -19.08
C ASP A 304 -2.16 11.07 -18.89
N ASN A 305 -3.01 11.93 -18.34
CA ASN A 305 -2.68 13.31 -18.00
C ASN A 305 -3.24 13.59 -16.61
N ILE A 306 -2.35 13.78 -15.64
CA ILE A 306 -2.74 14.18 -14.30
C ILE A 306 -3.27 15.62 -14.38
N PRO A 307 -4.52 15.90 -13.98
CA PRO A 307 -5.06 17.25 -14.02
C PRO A 307 -4.25 18.14 -13.07
N ILE A 308 -3.95 19.37 -13.52
CA ILE A 308 -3.21 20.37 -12.75
C ILE A 308 -4.15 21.40 -12.12
N ASP A 309 -5.39 21.46 -12.60
CA ASP A 309 -6.40 22.48 -12.36
C ASP A 309 -7.70 21.90 -11.76
N MET A 310 -7.65 20.73 -11.11
CA MET A 310 -8.82 20.07 -10.51
C MET A 310 -8.53 19.62 -9.09
N GLY A 311 -8.86 20.42 -8.08
CA GLY A 311 -8.57 20.08 -6.68
C GLY A 311 -9.24 18.78 -6.21
N PHE A 312 -8.59 18.03 -5.33
CA PHE A 312 -9.05 16.73 -4.85
C PHE A 312 -8.80 16.58 -3.35
N ILE A 313 -9.89 16.49 -2.59
CA ILE A 313 -9.83 16.34 -1.12
C ILE A 313 -10.72 15.21 -0.64
N MET A 314 -10.47 14.77 0.59
CA MET A 314 -11.39 13.99 1.38
C MET A 314 -11.83 14.80 2.61
N VAL A 315 -13.11 14.76 2.92
CA VAL A 315 -13.72 15.42 4.08
C VAL A 315 -14.28 14.38 5.05
N SER A 316 -14.46 14.76 6.32
CA SER A 316 -15.20 13.94 7.27
C SER A 316 -16.66 13.77 6.86
N GLN A 317 -17.35 12.77 7.44
CA GLN A 317 -18.78 12.59 7.21
C GLN A 317 -19.57 13.86 7.63
N SER A 318 -19.24 14.41 8.80
CA SER A 318 -19.92 15.61 9.32
C SER A 318 -19.73 16.86 8.44
N VAL A 319 -18.54 17.03 7.86
CA VAL A 319 -18.23 18.11 6.92
C VAL A 319 -18.97 17.90 5.60
N GLY A 320 -18.97 16.68 5.07
CA GLY A 320 -19.74 16.31 3.87
C GLY A 320 -21.23 16.63 4.03
N GLN A 321 -21.82 16.25 5.16
CA GLN A 321 -23.22 16.57 5.47
C GLN A 321 -23.44 18.09 5.57
N THR A 322 -22.50 18.82 6.15
CA THR A 322 -22.56 20.29 6.27
C THR A 322 -22.53 20.95 4.89
N LEU A 323 -21.70 20.47 3.96
CA LEU A 323 -21.67 20.93 2.57
C LEU A 323 -23.01 20.69 1.87
N ILE A 324 -23.56 19.48 1.98
CA ILE A 324 -24.87 19.14 1.40
C ILE A 324 -25.97 20.05 1.94
N ASP A 325 -26.04 20.22 3.27
CA ASP A 325 -27.11 20.98 3.91
C ASP A 325 -27.04 22.48 3.61
N ASN A 326 -25.83 23.05 3.52
CA ASN A 326 -25.65 24.50 3.39
C ASN A 326 -25.44 24.97 1.96
N VAL A 327 -24.86 24.16 1.07
CA VAL A 327 -24.53 24.55 -0.31
C VAL A 327 -25.47 23.93 -1.33
N ILE A 328 -25.86 22.65 -1.17
CA ILE A 328 -26.75 21.98 -2.14
C ILE A 328 -28.23 22.24 -1.79
N ASN A 329 -28.59 22.07 -0.51
CA ASN A 329 -29.97 22.20 -0.04
C ASN A 329 -30.37 23.65 0.31
N GLN A 330 -29.41 24.54 0.39
CA GLN A 330 -29.55 25.96 0.67
C GLN A 330 -28.72 26.77 -0.34
N ASP A 331 -28.78 28.09 -0.28
CA ASP A 331 -28.12 28.99 -1.26
C ASP A 331 -26.72 29.44 -0.77
N GLY A 332 -26.01 28.53 -0.09
CA GLY A 332 -24.67 28.79 0.43
C GLY A 332 -23.61 28.66 -0.65
N ARG A 333 -22.51 29.40 -0.50
CA ARG A 333 -21.42 29.46 -1.47
C ARG A 333 -20.19 28.74 -0.96
N LEU A 334 -19.55 27.95 -1.82
CA LEU A 334 -18.34 27.20 -1.51
C LEU A 334 -17.08 28.05 -1.73
N GLN A 335 -16.12 27.94 -0.81
CA GLN A 335 -14.71 28.21 -1.08
C GLN A 335 -13.97 26.88 -1.10
N PHE A 336 -13.19 26.64 -2.17
CA PHE A 336 -12.38 25.45 -2.36
C PHE A 336 -11.05 25.83 -3.02
N MET A 337 -10.00 25.90 -2.21
CA MET A 337 -8.66 26.33 -2.62
C MET A 337 -7.67 25.21 -2.36
N THR A 338 -6.99 24.73 -3.39
CA THR A 338 -5.89 23.77 -3.29
C THR A 338 -4.67 24.31 -4.04
N TYR A 339 -3.48 24.05 -3.49
CA TYR A 339 -2.22 24.59 -4.00
C TYR A 339 -1.23 23.43 -4.17
N VAL A 340 -1.43 22.65 -5.23
CA VAL A 340 -0.64 21.43 -5.49
C VAL A 340 -0.06 21.46 -6.89
N GLU A 341 1.26 21.29 -7.00
CA GLU A 341 1.99 21.13 -8.26
C GLU A 341 2.31 19.65 -8.50
N ASN A 342 1.77 19.09 -9.60
CA ASN A 342 1.92 17.67 -9.96
C ASN A 342 3.10 17.38 -10.90
N ALA A 343 3.96 18.37 -11.18
CA ALA A 343 5.06 18.28 -12.14
C ALA A 343 6.45 18.20 -11.47
N GLY A 344 6.50 17.97 -10.16
CA GLY A 344 7.73 17.90 -9.40
C GLY A 344 8.48 16.57 -9.51
N GLU A 345 9.73 16.59 -9.06
CA GLU A 345 10.53 15.40 -8.78
C GLU A 345 11.06 15.52 -7.35
N ALA A 346 11.13 14.40 -6.65
CA ALA A 346 11.75 14.30 -5.33
C ALA A 346 12.71 13.10 -5.28
N THR A 347 13.76 13.22 -4.47
CA THR A 347 14.68 12.11 -4.23
C THR A 347 14.20 11.34 -3.01
N VAL A 348 13.80 10.08 -3.19
CA VAL A 348 13.50 9.15 -2.08
C VAL A 348 14.72 8.27 -1.78
N LYS A 349 14.86 7.85 -0.53
CA LYS A 349 16.01 7.06 -0.08
C LYS A 349 15.61 5.62 0.26
N VAL A 350 16.53 4.70 0.00
CA VAL A 350 16.39 3.28 0.34
C VAL A 350 17.62 2.82 1.12
N PRO A 351 17.60 2.85 2.47
CA PRO A 351 18.64 2.25 3.29
C PRO A 351 18.48 0.73 3.33
N CYS A 352 19.59 0.00 3.20
CA CYS A 352 19.64 -1.45 3.36
C CYS A 352 20.80 -1.86 4.28
N GLY A 353 20.51 -2.71 5.28
CA GLY A 353 21.47 -3.48 6.05
C GLY A 353 21.61 -4.89 5.47
N ILE A 354 22.85 -5.38 5.32
CA ILE A 354 23.13 -6.62 4.58
C ILE A 354 23.93 -7.60 5.44
N ILE A 355 23.35 -8.77 5.69
CA ILE A 355 24.04 -9.93 6.27
C ILE A 355 24.38 -10.90 5.14
N GLN A 356 25.68 -11.02 4.86
CA GLN A 356 26.17 -11.87 3.76
C GLN A 356 26.08 -13.35 4.10
N GLY A 357 25.40 -14.11 3.25
CA GLY A 357 25.25 -15.54 3.41
C GLY A 357 26.39 -16.36 2.83
N GLU A 358 26.23 -17.68 2.85
CA GLU A 358 27.12 -18.64 2.17
C GLU A 358 26.85 -18.74 0.66
N SER A 359 25.65 -18.33 0.23
CA SER A 359 25.23 -18.33 -1.17
C SER A 359 24.70 -16.97 -1.61
N ASP A 360 24.63 -16.78 -2.92
CA ASP A 360 24.07 -15.57 -3.54
C ASP A 360 22.54 -15.49 -3.43
N SER A 361 21.88 -16.57 -2.99
CA SER A 361 20.43 -16.57 -2.82
C SER A 361 19.98 -15.61 -1.73
N LEU A 362 18.90 -14.88 -2.01
CA LEU A 362 18.54 -13.65 -1.34
C LEU A 362 17.18 -13.75 -0.63
N ILE A 363 17.15 -13.30 0.62
CA ILE A 363 15.94 -13.01 1.38
C ILE A 363 15.92 -11.51 1.66
N ILE A 364 14.80 -10.86 1.41
CA ILE A 364 14.60 -9.45 1.73
C ILE A 364 13.50 -9.35 2.79
N ILE A 365 13.78 -8.57 3.83
CA ILE A 365 12.81 -8.18 4.86
C ILE A 365 12.72 -6.66 4.79
N GLY A 366 11.52 -6.13 4.58
CA GLY A 366 11.36 -4.69 4.43
C GLY A 366 10.04 -4.13 4.91
N ALA A 367 10.03 -2.82 5.02
CA ALA A 367 8.98 -1.94 5.54
C ALA A 367 9.15 -0.58 4.85
N HIS A 368 8.17 0.31 4.88
CA HIS A 368 8.43 1.70 4.45
C HIS A 368 8.70 2.60 5.66
N HIS A 369 9.35 3.73 5.42
CA HIS A 369 9.74 4.64 6.50
C HIS A 369 9.25 6.07 6.30
N ASP A 370 8.81 6.41 5.08
CA ASP A 370 8.03 7.61 4.81
C ASP A 370 6.65 7.51 5.46
N THR A 371 6.01 8.67 5.63
CA THR A 371 4.63 8.78 6.14
C THR A 371 3.90 9.88 5.40
N VAL A 372 2.58 9.90 5.51
CA VAL A 372 1.77 11.04 5.05
C VAL A 372 2.08 12.35 5.79
N TYR A 373 1.76 13.49 5.16
CA TYR A 373 1.95 14.82 5.78
C TYR A 373 0.99 15.12 6.94
N MET A 374 -0.11 14.38 7.06
CA MET A 374 -1.15 14.65 8.05
C MET A 374 -0.98 13.88 9.37
N ALA A 375 0.00 12.98 9.47
CA ALA A 375 0.15 12.10 10.62
C ALA A 375 1.61 11.71 10.90
N GLN A 376 1.88 11.39 12.17
CA GLN A 376 3.18 10.95 12.68
C GLN A 376 3.70 9.62 12.09
N GLY A 377 2.78 8.80 11.58
CA GLY A 377 3.05 7.46 11.07
C GLY A 377 3.59 6.48 12.10
N ALA A 378 3.02 6.48 13.31
CA ALA A 378 3.45 5.57 14.39
C ALA A 378 3.16 4.10 14.08
N VAL A 379 2.00 3.82 13.45
CA VAL A 379 1.64 2.48 12.95
C VAL A 379 2.13 2.32 11.52
N ASP A 380 1.77 3.27 10.66
CA ASP A 380 2.04 3.32 9.23
C ASP A 380 3.14 4.38 8.94
N ASP A 381 4.43 4.04 8.89
CA ASP A 381 4.99 2.70 9.12
C ASP A 381 6.20 2.64 10.08
N SER A 382 6.17 3.47 11.13
CA SER A 382 7.21 3.37 12.19
C SER A 382 7.20 2.00 12.87
N SER A 383 6.05 1.34 12.97
CA SER A 383 5.92 0.05 13.66
C SER A 383 6.60 -1.08 12.88
N GLY A 384 6.39 -1.11 11.56
CA GLY A 384 7.01 -2.03 10.64
C GLY A 384 8.51 -1.82 10.54
N THR A 385 8.94 -0.58 10.28
CA THR A 385 10.36 -0.22 10.22
C THR A 385 11.09 -0.53 11.54
N ALA A 386 10.48 -0.28 12.69
CA ALA A 386 11.05 -0.65 13.99
C ALA A 386 11.24 -2.17 14.13
N THR A 387 10.32 -2.96 13.57
CA THR A 387 10.41 -4.41 13.56
C THR A 387 11.55 -4.89 12.66
N VAL A 388 11.73 -4.29 11.48
CA VAL A 388 12.88 -4.56 10.60
C VAL A 388 14.19 -4.30 11.33
N LEU A 389 14.31 -3.17 12.04
CA LEU A 389 15.51 -2.83 12.81
C LEU A 389 15.79 -3.83 13.95
N GLU A 390 14.78 -4.25 14.70
CA GLU A 390 14.95 -5.24 15.76
C GLU A 390 15.29 -6.63 15.21
N MET A 391 14.67 -7.04 14.10
CA MET A 391 15.04 -8.27 13.40
C MET A 391 16.48 -8.21 12.93
N ALA A 392 16.91 -7.12 12.28
CA ALA A 392 18.30 -6.96 11.86
C ALA A 392 19.27 -7.10 13.05
N ARG A 393 18.95 -6.46 14.19
CA ARG A 393 19.76 -6.57 15.42
C ARG A 393 19.89 -8.02 15.90
N GLN A 394 18.79 -8.76 15.94
CA GLN A 394 18.77 -10.15 16.41
C GLN A 394 19.50 -11.09 15.45
N PHE A 395 19.31 -10.91 14.14
CA PHE A 395 20.02 -11.68 13.13
C PHE A 395 21.53 -11.39 13.13
N GLY A 396 21.94 -10.13 13.36
CA GLY A 396 23.36 -9.78 13.52
C GLY A 396 23.99 -10.45 14.75
N LEU A 397 23.26 -10.54 15.87
CA LEU A 397 23.72 -11.28 17.05
C LEU A 397 23.86 -12.78 16.76
N ILE A 398 22.89 -13.37 16.06
CA ILE A 398 22.93 -14.78 15.68
C ILE A 398 24.10 -15.05 14.73
N GLU A 399 24.32 -14.21 13.72
CA GLU A 399 25.44 -14.35 12.78
C GLU A 399 26.79 -14.32 13.51
N SER A 400 26.93 -13.44 14.51
CA SER A 400 28.15 -13.37 15.33
C SER A 400 28.41 -14.62 16.18
N GLN A 401 27.36 -15.38 16.52
CA GLN A 401 27.43 -16.57 17.38
C GLN A 401 27.50 -17.88 16.60
N MET A 402 26.74 -17.98 15.51
CA MET A 402 26.51 -19.20 14.74
C MET A 402 27.21 -19.19 13.38
N GLY A 403 27.74 -18.04 12.95
CA GLY A 403 28.35 -17.86 11.64
C GLY A 403 27.33 -17.42 10.58
N LYS A 404 27.77 -17.42 9.33
CA LYS A 404 27.00 -16.89 8.21
C LYS A 404 25.73 -17.70 7.96
N PRO A 405 24.58 -17.05 7.67
CA PRO A 405 23.39 -17.75 7.23
C PRO A 405 23.60 -18.38 5.84
N LYS A 406 22.80 -19.40 5.49
CA LYS A 406 22.83 -20.00 4.14
C LYS A 406 22.50 -18.99 3.04
N HIS A 407 21.47 -18.18 3.30
CA HIS A 407 20.98 -17.15 2.39
C HIS A 407 21.55 -15.80 2.78
N THR A 408 21.83 -14.95 1.81
CA THR A 408 22.10 -13.54 2.04
C THR A 408 20.80 -12.83 2.43
N ILE A 409 20.84 -12.00 3.46
CA ILE A 409 19.64 -11.34 4.02
C ILE A 409 19.80 -9.83 3.92
N TYR A 410 18.82 -9.18 3.30
CA TYR A 410 18.72 -7.73 3.18
C TYR A 410 17.59 -7.25 4.09
N PHE A 411 17.91 -6.27 4.93
CA PHE A 411 16.95 -5.51 5.71
C PHE A 411 16.86 -4.13 5.07
N CYS A 412 15.86 -3.92 4.22
CA CYS A 412 15.71 -2.69 3.45
C CYS A 412 14.44 -1.95 3.87
N THR A 413 14.51 -0.63 3.96
CA THR A 413 13.30 0.19 4.12
C THR A 413 13.12 1.12 2.93
N TRP A 414 11.86 1.43 2.62
CA TRP A 414 11.48 2.13 1.40
C TRP A 414 10.99 3.54 1.74
N GLY A 415 11.48 4.55 1.02
CA GLY A 415 10.82 5.86 0.94
C GLY A 415 9.90 5.92 -0.29
N GLY A 416 8.89 6.79 -0.29
CA GLY A 416 7.98 6.95 -1.42
C GLY A 416 6.86 5.91 -1.51
N GLU A 417 6.57 5.18 -0.44
CA GLU A 417 5.48 4.20 -0.43
C GLU A 417 4.13 4.91 -0.59
N GLU A 418 3.90 5.93 0.24
CA GLU A 418 2.60 6.57 0.44
C GLU A 418 2.12 7.33 -0.80
N GLU A 419 3.05 7.74 -1.67
CA GLU A 419 2.77 8.47 -2.90
C GLU A 419 2.74 7.58 -4.15
N GLY A 420 3.08 6.28 -4.04
CA GLY A 420 2.97 5.35 -5.16
C GLY A 420 4.01 4.23 -5.22
N LEU A 421 4.48 3.70 -4.09
CA LEU A 421 5.47 2.60 -4.03
C LEU A 421 6.79 2.93 -4.76
N PHE A 422 7.20 4.20 -4.76
CA PHE A 422 8.27 4.69 -5.62
C PHE A 422 9.63 4.10 -5.29
N GLY A 423 10.06 4.13 -4.02
CA GLY A 423 11.39 3.65 -3.65
C GLY A 423 11.56 2.14 -3.88
N SER A 424 10.56 1.35 -3.51
CA SER A 424 10.61 -0.11 -3.72
C SER A 424 10.56 -0.47 -5.22
N THR A 425 9.72 0.19 -6.01
CA THR A 425 9.63 -0.01 -7.46
C THR A 425 10.94 0.36 -8.16
N ALA A 426 11.50 1.54 -7.86
CA ALA A 426 12.75 2.00 -8.46
C ALA A 426 13.93 1.10 -8.06
N TRP A 427 13.96 0.61 -6.82
CA TRP A 427 14.98 -0.32 -6.36
C TRP A 427 14.87 -1.69 -7.06
N VAL A 428 13.66 -2.25 -7.18
CA VAL A 428 13.41 -3.49 -7.92
C VAL A 428 13.83 -3.35 -9.38
N ASP A 429 13.56 -2.21 -10.01
CA ASP A 429 13.94 -1.96 -11.41
C ASP A 429 15.45 -1.93 -11.60
N LYS A 430 16.18 -1.28 -10.68
CA LYS A 430 17.64 -1.24 -10.70
C LYS A 430 18.28 -2.62 -10.46
N HIS A 431 17.71 -3.42 -9.57
CA HIS A 431 18.27 -4.72 -9.16
C HIS A 431 17.61 -5.92 -9.82
N ARG A 432 16.73 -5.70 -10.81
CA ARG A 432 15.85 -6.71 -11.43
C ARG A 432 16.54 -8.01 -11.80
N ASN A 433 17.71 -7.94 -12.43
CA ASN A 433 18.45 -9.14 -12.86
C ASN A 433 18.92 -9.98 -11.67
N ASN A 434 19.45 -9.33 -10.62
CA ASN A 434 19.89 -10.03 -9.42
C ASN A 434 18.70 -10.67 -8.69
N LEU A 435 17.60 -9.92 -8.56
CA LEU A 435 16.38 -10.41 -7.93
C LEU A 435 15.80 -11.61 -8.67
N TYR A 436 15.73 -11.54 -10.00
CA TYR A 436 15.22 -12.65 -10.82
C TYR A 436 16.00 -13.96 -10.62
N GLU A 437 17.32 -13.86 -10.51
CA GLU A 437 18.19 -15.03 -10.34
C GLU A 437 18.24 -15.55 -8.89
N ASN A 438 18.17 -14.64 -7.91
CA ASN A 438 18.59 -14.94 -6.54
C ASN A 438 17.49 -14.80 -5.48
N LEU A 439 16.46 -13.97 -5.68
CA LEU A 439 15.42 -13.72 -4.68
C LEU A 439 14.61 -14.99 -4.41
N ARG A 440 14.53 -15.38 -3.14
CA ARG A 440 13.77 -16.55 -2.68
C ARG A 440 12.53 -16.15 -1.90
N LEU A 441 12.62 -15.05 -1.16
CA LEU A 441 11.54 -14.57 -0.30
C LEU A 441 11.66 -13.06 -0.08
N TYR A 442 10.53 -12.38 -0.20
CA TYR A 442 10.33 -11.03 0.30
C TYR A 442 9.32 -11.08 1.46
N ILE A 443 9.68 -10.51 2.60
CA ILE A 443 8.80 -10.36 3.76
C ILE A 443 8.51 -8.88 3.92
N ASN A 444 7.24 -8.50 3.73
CA ASN A 444 6.76 -7.15 3.98
C ASN A 444 6.30 -7.04 5.44
N LEU A 445 6.87 -6.08 6.16
CA LEU A 445 6.54 -5.69 7.52
C LEU A 445 6.13 -4.23 7.49
N ASP A 446 5.12 -3.91 6.70
CA ASP A 446 4.39 -2.64 6.78
C ASP A 446 3.62 -2.61 8.13
N MET A 447 2.38 -2.15 8.19
CA MET A 447 1.60 -2.01 9.42
C MET A 447 1.46 -3.32 10.24
N ASN A 448 2.40 -3.59 11.13
CA ASN A 448 2.43 -4.77 11.98
C ASN A 448 2.05 -4.43 13.42
N HIS A 449 0.86 -3.86 13.57
CA HIS A 449 0.22 -3.69 14.86
C HIS A 449 -0.76 -4.84 15.13
N VAL A 450 -0.78 -5.32 16.37
CA VAL A 450 -1.85 -6.17 16.87
C VAL A 450 -2.78 -5.26 17.64
N ASP A 451 -3.92 -4.89 17.05
CA ASP A 451 -5.03 -4.35 17.83
C ASP A 451 -5.36 -5.38 18.91
N ALA A 452 -5.09 -5.02 20.17
CA ALA A 452 -5.37 -5.89 21.30
C ALA A 452 -6.86 -6.31 21.37
N GLU A 453 -7.74 -5.58 20.68
CA GLU A 453 -9.19 -5.77 20.68
C GLU A 453 -9.77 -6.40 19.40
N ARG A 454 -8.98 -6.60 18.32
CA ARG A 454 -9.48 -7.13 17.03
C ARG A 454 -9.99 -8.58 17.10
N ASN A 455 -9.72 -9.30 18.20
CA ASN A 455 -10.20 -10.67 18.43
C ASN A 455 -11.45 -10.76 19.32
N SER A 456 -12.17 -9.66 19.57
CA SER A 456 -13.42 -9.68 20.35
C SER A 456 -14.68 -10.07 19.55
N GLY A 457 -14.59 -10.19 18.22
CA GLY A 457 -15.65 -10.77 17.40
C GLY A 457 -16.92 -9.93 17.27
N VAL A 458 -16.80 -8.60 17.24
CA VAL A 458 -17.87 -7.69 16.82
C VAL A 458 -17.31 -6.80 15.73
N THR A 459 -17.60 -7.18 14.48
CA THR A 459 -17.58 -6.32 13.29
C THR A 459 -18.97 -5.76 13.07
#